data_AF-A0A947B4T8-F1
#
_entry.id   AF-A0A947B4T8-F1
#
_cell.length_a   1.000
_cell.length_b   1.000
_cell.length_c   1.000
_cell.angle_alpha   90.00
_cell.angle_beta   90.00
_cell.angle_gamma   90.00
#
_symmetry.space_group_name_H-M   'P 1'
#
loop_
_entity.id
_entity.type
_entity.pdbx_description
1 polymer ?
#
loop_
_entity_poly.entity_id
_entity_poly.type
_entity_poly.pdbx_seq_one_letter_code
_entity_poly.pdbx_strand_id
1 'polypeptide(L)'
;MTNNKVIRLPSSGNGNDLGRKTLLIPEMNQTGAHLLAATFRSFGMRARVMDTYKGLDLGKEYTYGKECYPCQVTMGDILHFIEKEREDLGDSFNPRDYIYFMPEAEGPCRFGMYNKYQRMVLDSFPGLKELQIMSPTNSDAYSLGDILEEHQEQDFRKTAYFSMVVADILDRLLWKTRPYEKEPGMADAFIKRSRRSMADTFEIYGRKKGFQKIMEKLEEIVRESRSIVDPTIPPKPLVGIVGEIYLRMHEHANQEVIRVLEKHGAEVV
;
A
#
# COMPACT_ATOMS: atom_id res chain seq x y z
N MET A 1 29.88 13.13 5.60
CA MET A 1 28.70 13.98 5.43
C MET A 1 27.48 13.10 5.67
N THR A 2 26.85 13.24 6.82
CA THR A 2 25.68 12.43 7.25
C THR A 2 24.48 12.78 6.36
N ASN A 3 23.98 11.78 5.64
CA ASN A 3 22.95 11.92 4.61
C ASN A 3 21.57 12.06 5.27
N ASN A 4 21.25 13.27 5.75
CA ASN A 4 20.10 13.60 6.62
C ASN A 4 18.75 13.71 5.86
N LYS A 5 18.56 12.94 4.79
CA LYS A 5 17.44 13.10 3.84
C LYS A 5 16.48 11.90 3.77
N VAL A 6 16.81 10.78 4.42
CA VAL A 6 15.77 9.85 4.87
C VAL A 6 15.15 10.51 6.09
N ILE A 7 13.96 11.06 5.89
CA ILE A 7 13.28 11.81 6.94
C ILE A 7 12.68 10.79 7.90
N ARG A 8 13.44 10.47 8.96
CA ARG A 8 12.85 10.12 10.26
C ARG A 8 12.30 11.42 10.80
N LEU A 9 11.06 11.75 10.42
CA LEU A 9 10.41 13.07 10.59
C LEU A 9 10.98 13.87 11.77
N PRO A 10 11.97 14.77 11.55
CA PRO A 10 12.49 15.59 12.62
C PRO A 10 11.58 16.80 12.83
N SER A 11 11.52 17.20 14.09
CA SER A 11 10.61 18.14 14.73
C SER A 11 10.77 19.62 14.37
N SER A 12 11.03 19.96 13.10
CA SER A 12 11.35 21.35 12.73
C SER A 12 11.02 21.75 11.29
N GLY A 13 9.88 21.28 10.78
CA GLY A 13 9.23 21.90 9.62
C GLY A 13 7.83 22.32 10.03
N ASN A 14 7.50 23.62 9.92
CA ASN A 14 6.16 24.15 10.19
C ASN A 14 5.07 23.14 9.77
N GLY A 15 4.40 22.52 10.74
CA GLY A 15 3.43 21.41 10.52
C GLY A 15 2.30 21.73 9.55
N ASN A 16 2.13 23.00 9.17
CA ASN A 16 1.19 23.46 8.15
C ASN A 16 1.55 23.13 6.69
N ASP A 17 2.81 22.80 6.36
CA ASP A 17 3.20 22.57 4.95
C ASP A 17 3.07 21.10 4.50
N LEU A 18 3.18 20.15 5.43
CA LEU A 18 3.11 18.70 5.13
C LEU A 18 1.69 18.24 4.75
N GLY A 19 0.64 18.89 5.26
CA GLY A 19 -0.75 18.61 4.87
C GLY A 19 -1.11 19.03 3.44
N ARG A 20 -0.28 19.86 2.78
CA ARG A 20 -0.46 20.25 1.37
C ARG A 20 0.17 19.26 0.39
N LYS A 21 1.17 18.49 0.83
CA LYS A 21 1.91 17.55 0.01
C LYS A 21 1.12 16.26 -0.23
N THR A 22 1.40 15.60 -1.34
CA THR A 22 0.81 14.31 -1.71
C THR A 22 1.71 13.18 -1.22
N LEU A 23 1.21 12.39 -0.28
CA LEU A 23 1.82 11.15 0.17
C LEU A 23 1.59 10.05 -0.89
N LEU A 24 2.69 9.55 -1.42
CA LEU A 24 2.76 8.50 -2.42
C LEU A 24 2.98 7.16 -1.73
N ILE A 25 2.00 6.27 -1.84
CA ILE A 25 2.03 4.94 -1.22
C ILE A 25 2.30 3.90 -2.29
N PRO A 26 3.41 3.13 -2.21
CA PRO A 26 3.62 2.00 -3.11
C PRO A 26 2.55 0.93 -2.88
N GLU A 27 2.06 0.33 -3.96
CA GLU A 27 1.06 -0.74 -3.89
C GLU A 27 1.74 -2.06 -3.59
N MET A 28 1.82 -2.45 -2.31
CA MET A 28 2.26 -3.81 -1.94
C MET A 28 1.15 -4.85 -2.18
N ASN A 29 -0.09 -4.48 -1.88
CA ASN A 29 -1.30 -5.20 -2.24
C ASN A 29 -2.41 -4.19 -2.55
N GLN A 30 -3.34 -4.57 -3.43
CA GLN A 30 -4.40 -3.67 -3.85
C GLN A 30 -5.29 -3.20 -2.70
N THR A 31 -5.65 -4.09 -1.77
CA THR A 31 -6.57 -3.74 -0.69
C THR A 31 -5.90 -2.94 0.42
N GLY A 32 -4.78 -3.43 0.95
CA GLY A 32 -4.08 -2.81 2.07
C GLY A 32 -3.57 -1.40 1.74
N ALA A 33 -2.95 -1.21 0.57
CA ALA A 33 -2.45 0.10 0.16
C ALA A 33 -3.58 1.14 0.06
N HIS A 34 -4.74 0.76 -0.49
CA HIS A 34 -5.87 1.68 -0.64
C HIS A 34 -6.59 2.00 0.67
N LEU A 35 -6.74 1.03 1.58
CA LEU A 35 -7.29 1.30 2.91
C LEU A 35 -6.34 2.12 3.78
N LEU A 36 -5.03 1.90 3.66
CA LEU A 36 -4.03 2.74 4.32
C LEU A 36 -4.06 4.17 3.77
N ALA A 37 -4.15 4.35 2.45
CA ALA A 37 -4.30 5.66 1.83
C ALA A 37 -5.57 6.38 2.31
N ALA A 38 -6.70 5.68 2.39
CA ALA A 38 -7.94 6.23 2.95
C ALA A 38 -7.81 6.61 4.42
N THR A 39 -7.06 5.83 5.19
CA THR A 39 -6.75 6.16 6.59
C THR A 39 -5.97 7.46 6.68
N PHE A 40 -4.89 7.63 5.91
CA PHE A 40 -4.17 8.90 5.83
C PHE A 40 -5.07 10.08 5.45
N ARG A 41 -5.97 9.91 4.47
CA ARG A 41 -6.95 10.93 4.09
C ARG A 41 -7.93 11.29 5.21
N SER A 42 -8.38 10.31 6.01
CA SER A 42 -9.23 10.58 7.17
C SER A 42 -8.57 11.50 8.21
N PHE A 43 -7.23 11.46 8.29
CA PHE A 43 -6.42 12.30 9.17
C PHE A 43 -5.94 13.60 8.50
N GLY A 44 -6.46 13.94 7.32
CA GLY A 44 -6.23 15.23 6.66
C GLY A 44 -5.02 15.28 5.72
N MET A 45 -4.35 14.14 5.48
CA MET A 45 -3.25 14.08 4.52
C MET A 45 -3.77 13.79 3.11
N ARG A 46 -3.18 14.41 2.08
CA ARG A 46 -3.42 13.98 0.69
C ARG A 46 -2.62 12.71 0.46
N ALA A 47 -3.28 11.56 0.26
CA ALA A 47 -2.60 10.29 0.05
C ALA A 47 -3.16 9.55 -1.17
N ARG A 48 -2.25 9.08 -2.03
CA ARG A 48 -2.54 8.34 -3.26
C ARG A 48 -1.67 7.09 -3.34
N VAL A 49 -2.28 5.99 -3.78
CA VAL A 49 -1.57 4.76 -4.16
C VAL A 49 -1.02 4.96 -5.57
N MET A 50 0.27 4.70 -5.76
CA MET A 50 0.92 4.81 -7.07
C MET A 50 0.52 3.66 -7.99
N ASP A 51 0.54 3.92 -9.31
CA ASP A 51 0.50 2.84 -10.29
C ASP A 51 1.69 1.90 -10.03
N THR A 52 1.46 0.60 -9.98
CA THR A 52 2.49 -0.39 -9.69
C THR A 52 2.86 -1.24 -10.90
N TYR A 53 4.07 -1.79 -10.90
CA TYR A 53 4.60 -2.74 -11.86
C TYR A 53 4.73 -2.22 -13.30
N LYS A 54 4.45 -0.93 -13.53
CA LYS A 54 4.63 -0.25 -14.83
C LYS A 54 6.07 0.21 -15.06
N GLY A 55 6.81 0.48 -13.99
CA GLY A 55 8.19 0.97 -14.04
C GLY A 55 9.26 -0.09 -13.79
N LEU A 56 8.95 -1.39 -13.92
CA LEU A 56 9.90 -2.45 -13.53
C LEU A 56 11.24 -2.35 -14.28
N ASP A 57 11.23 -1.94 -15.54
CA ASP A 57 12.46 -1.80 -16.31
C ASP A 57 13.34 -0.66 -15.79
N LEU A 58 12.76 0.47 -15.38
CA LEU A 58 13.46 1.53 -14.64
C LEU A 58 14.01 0.99 -13.31
N GLY A 59 13.19 0.23 -12.58
CA GLY A 59 13.59 -0.41 -11.34
C GLY A 59 14.84 -1.31 -11.51
N LYS A 60 14.91 -2.06 -12.61
CA LYS A 60 16.07 -2.89 -12.96
C LYS A 60 17.28 -2.07 -13.41
N GLU A 61 17.07 -1.00 -14.16
CA GLU A 61 18.14 -0.10 -14.62
C GLU A 61 18.88 0.54 -13.43
N TYR A 62 18.14 0.95 -12.41
CA TYR A 62 18.68 1.60 -11.23
C TYR A 62 18.92 0.63 -10.06
N THR A 63 18.99 -0.68 -10.32
CA THR A 63 19.39 -1.70 -9.34
C THR A 63 20.50 -2.61 -9.84
N TYR A 64 21.23 -3.24 -8.90
CA TYR A 64 22.38 -4.10 -9.23
C TYR A 64 22.01 -5.60 -9.28
N GLY A 65 20.72 -5.93 -9.07
CA GLY A 65 20.25 -7.32 -8.99
C GLY A 65 20.64 -8.04 -7.68
N LYS A 66 21.25 -7.34 -6.73
CA LYS A 66 21.57 -7.86 -5.38
C LYS A 66 20.49 -7.51 -4.36
N GLU A 67 19.67 -6.53 -4.69
CA GLU A 67 18.50 -6.09 -3.95
C GLU A 67 17.39 -7.14 -4.06
N CYS A 68 16.51 -7.21 -3.07
CA CYS A 68 15.33 -8.06 -3.14
C CYS A 68 14.42 -7.58 -4.27
N TYR A 69 13.73 -8.50 -4.96
CA TYR A 69 12.86 -8.15 -6.09
C TYR A 69 11.81 -7.06 -5.78
N PRO A 70 11.17 -7.02 -4.59
CA PRO A 70 10.27 -5.92 -4.23
C PRO A 70 10.94 -4.54 -4.20
N CYS A 71 12.24 -4.46 -3.93
CA CYS A 71 12.99 -3.21 -4.01
C CYS A 71 13.04 -2.69 -5.46
N GLN A 72 13.22 -3.59 -6.43
CA GLN A 72 13.20 -3.25 -7.85
C GLN A 72 11.83 -2.76 -8.29
N VAL A 73 10.75 -3.47 -7.87
CA VAL A 73 9.38 -3.06 -8.18
C VAL A 73 9.07 -1.68 -7.61
N THR A 74 9.24 -1.50 -6.30
CA THR A 74 8.94 -0.22 -5.63
C THR A 74 9.83 0.93 -6.09
N MET A 75 11.09 0.66 -6.47
CA MET A 75 11.95 1.64 -7.13
C MET A 75 11.40 2.04 -8.50
N GLY A 76 11.02 1.05 -9.31
CA GLY A 76 10.41 1.30 -10.61
C GLY A 76 9.14 2.14 -10.52
N ASP A 77 8.28 1.83 -9.54
CA ASP A 77 7.00 2.53 -9.35
C ASP A 77 7.18 4.03 -9.05
N ILE A 78 8.12 4.38 -8.15
CA ILE A 78 8.37 5.79 -7.82
C ILE A 78 9.03 6.53 -8.98
N LEU A 79 9.93 5.90 -9.73
CA LEU A 79 10.56 6.52 -10.91
C LEU A 79 9.53 6.75 -12.02
N HIS A 80 8.72 5.74 -12.33
CA HIS A 80 7.65 5.81 -13.33
C HIS A 80 6.59 6.85 -12.97
N PHE A 81 6.22 6.94 -11.68
CA PHE A 81 5.32 7.99 -11.19
C PHE A 81 5.89 9.39 -11.46
N ILE A 82 7.17 9.60 -11.14
CA ILE A 82 7.84 10.89 -11.32
C ILE A 82 7.96 11.27 -12.80
N GLU A 83 8.27 10.31 -13.68
CA GLU A 83 8.32 10.55 -15.12
C GLU A 83 6.96 11.01 -15.66
N LYS A 84 5.88 10.31 -15.30
CA LYS A 84 4.52 10.72 -15.67
C LYS A 84 4.16 12.11 -15.14
N GLU A 85 4.42 12.41 -13.88
CA GLU A 85 4.08 13.73 -13.31
C GLU A 85 4.90 14.85 -13.96
N ARG A 86 6.14 14.59 -14.40
CA ARG A 86 6.93 15.55 -15.17
C ARG A 86 6.35 15.79 -16.57
N GLU A 87 5.88 14.74 -17.22
CA GLU A 87 5.20 14.85 -18.52
C GLU A 87 3.89 15.63 -18.40
N ASP A 88 3.09 15.34 -17.38
CA ASP A 88 1.77 15.93 -17.17
C ASP A 88 1.84 17.39 -16.70
N LEU A 89 2.80 17.74 -15.82
CA LEU A 89 2.89 19.07 -15.20
C LEU A 89 3.92 20.00 -15.88
N GLY A 90 4.85 19.45 -16.66
CA GLY A 90 5.94 20.20 -17.29
C GLY A 90 6.71 21.05 -16.27
N ASP A 91 6.85 22.34 -16.55
CA ASP A 91 7.56 23.29 -15.69
C ASP A 91 6.91 23.49 -14.30
N SER A 92 5.66 23.06 -14.12
CA SER A 92 4.96 23.12 -12.82
C SER A 92 5.30 21.95 -11.91
N PHE A 93 6.01 20.92 -12.40
CA PHE A 93 6.44 19.79 -11.58
C PHE A 93 7.40 20.25 -10.47
N ASN A 94 7.03 19.97 -9.22
CA ASN A 94 7.88 20.27 -8.07
C ASN A 94 8.00 19.04 -7.15
N PRO A 95 9.21 18.46 -6.99
CA PRO A 95 9.43 17.29 -6.12
C PRO A 95 9.04 17.53 -4.65
N ARG A 96 9.02 18.80 -4.19
CA ARG A 96 8.68 19.17 -2.82
C ARG A 96 7.20 18.96 -2.51
N ASP A 97 6.37 18.85 -3.53
CA ASP A 97 4.93 18.64 -3.39
C ASP A 97 4.59 17.18 -3.07
N TYR A 98 5.58 16.28 -3.09
CA TYR A 98 5.40 14.85 -2.86
C TYR A 98 6.22 14.34 -1.67
N ILE A 99 5.66 13.34 -1.00
CA ILE A 99 6.34 12.56 0.04
C ILE A 99 6.17 11.09 -0.33
N TYR A 100 7.27 10.35 -0.44
CA TYR A 100 7.23 8.91 -0.69
C TYR A 100 7.16 8.12 0.62
N PHE A 101 6.15 7.27 0.76
CA PHE A 101 5.98 6.41 1.92
C PHE A 101 6.78 5.12 1.75
N MET A 102 7.84 4.96 2.54
CA MET A 102 8.65 3.75 2.59
C MET A 102 9.10 3.49 4.03
N PRO A 103 8.28 2.81 4.85
CA PRO A 103 8.60 2.54 6.24
C PRO A 103 9.88 1.70 6.40
N GLU A 104 10.51 1.79 7.55
CA GLU A 104 11.68 0.98 7.92
C GLU A 104 11.23 -0.14 8.86
N ALA A 105 11.59 -1.38 8.56
CA ALA A 105 11.46 -2.49 9.49
C ALA A 105 12.83 -2.86 10.07
N GLU A 106 12.86 -3.11 11.37
CA GLU A 106 14.00 -3.72 12.04
C GLU A 106 13.91 -5.25 11.96
N GLY A 107 15.02 -5.92 11.66
CA GLY A 107 15.08 -7.37 11.58
C GLY A 107 16.05 -7.88 10.51
N PRO A 108 16.05 -9.20 10.23
CA PRO A 108 16.94 -9.80 9.23
C PRO A 108 16.53 -9.47 7.79
N CYS A 109 15.36 -8.88 7.58
CA CYS A 109 14.85 -8.50 6.27
C CYS A 109 15.58 -7.25 5.73
N ARG A 110 15.93 -7.26 4.44
CA ARG A 110 16.56 -6.11 3.78
C ARG A 110 15.59 -4.94 3.52
N PHE A 111 14.30 -5.11 3.81
CA PHE A 111 13.28 -4.04 3.69
C PHE A 111 13.67 -2.76 4.42
N GLY A 112 14.29 -2.85 5.61
CA GLY A 112 14.78 -1.69 6.34
C GLY A 112 15.89 -0.87 5.64
N MET A 113 16.43 -1.39 4.53
CA MET A 113 17.41 -0.69 3.68
C MET A 113 16.80 -0.06 2.43
N TYR A 114 15.52 -0.31 2.12
CA TYR A 114 14.90 0.17 0.88
C TYR A 114 14.87 1.69 0.83
N ASN A 115 14.42 2.36 1.89
CA ASN A 115 14.36 3.83 1.93
C ASN A 115 15.75 4.46 1.75
N LYS A 116 16.81 3.88 2.31
CA LYS A 116 18.20 4.37 2.19
C LYS A 116 18.70 4.22 0.76
N TYR A 117 18.47 3.04 0.19
CA TYR A 117 18.81 2.76 -1.20
C TYR A 117 18.06 3.68 -2.17
N GLN A 118 16.75 3.83 -1.96
CA GLN A 118 15.89 4.67 -2.77
C GLN A 118 16.29 6.14 -2.68
N ARG A 119 16.68 6.61 -1.49
CA ARG A 119 17.23 7.95 -1.32
C ARG A 119 18.49 8.17 -2.16
N MET A 120 19.42 7.21 -2.16
CA MET A 120 20.65 7.31 -2.96
C MET A 120 20.36 7.39 -4.45
N VAL A 121 19.45 6.57 -4.95
CA VAL A 121 19.04 6.59 -6.36
C VAL A 121 18.35 7.91 -6.69
N LEU A 122 17.35 8.35 -5.92
CA LEU A 122 16.66 9.62 -6.13
C LEU A 122 17.60 10.84 -6.08
N ASP A 123 18.63 10.82 -5.22
CA ASP A 123 19.63 11.90 -5.16
C ASP A 123 20.53 11.99 -6.39
N SER A 124 20.64 10.90 -7.17
CA SER A 124 21.39 10.85 -8.42
C SER A 124 20.65 11.55 -9.58
N PHE A 125 19.34 11.69 -9.50
CA PHE A 125 18.54 12.36 -10.52
C PHE A 125 18.50 13.89 -10.30
N PRO A 126 18.71 14.69 -11.35
CA PRO A 126 18.47 16.13 -11.29
C PRO A 126 17.04 16.44 -10.87
N GLY A 127 16.89 17.35 -9.90
CA GLY A 127 15.59 17.81 -9.44
C GLY A 127 14.83 16.84 -8.52
N LEU A 128 15.40 15.72 -8.05
CA LEU A 128 14.72 14.81 -7.11
C LEU A 128 15.33 14.78 -5.69
N LYS A 129 16.39 15.57 -5.46
CA LYS A 129 17.05 15.75 -4.16
C LYS A 129 16.15 16.30 -3.05
N GLU A 130 15.04 16.91 -3.43
CA GLU A 130 14.07 17.57 -2.54
C GLU A 130 12.80 16.73 -2.30
N LEU A 131 12.61 15.62 -3.03
CA LEU A 131 11.52 14.70 -2.79
C LEU A 131 11.76 14.02 -1.43
N GLN A 132 10.77 14.04 -0.55
CA GLN A 132 10.92 13.53 0.81
C GLN A 132 10.57 12.04 0.89
N ILE A 133 11.26 11.26 1.72
CA ILE A 133 10.87 9.88 2.05
C ILE A 133 10.42 9.85 3.51
N MET A 134 9.16 9.51 3.73
CA MET A 134 8.59 9.20 5.04
C MET A 134 8.88 7.74 5.38
N SER A 135 9.66 7.52 6.45
CA SER A 135 10.15 6.19 6.83
C SER A 135 9.94 5.89 8.33
N PRO A 136 8.69 5.79 8.79
CA PRO A 136 8.37 5.43 10.18
C PRO A 136 8.87 4.02 10.51
N THR A 137 9.15 3.75 11.79
CA THR A 137 9.78 2.51 12.25
C THR A 137 9.09 1.96 13.50
N ASN A 138 9.38 0.72 13.89
CA ASN A 138 8.95 0.21 15.19
C ASN A 138 9.61 0.94 16.38
N SER A 139 10.84 1.45 16.23
CA SER A 139 11.56 2.18 17.30
C SER A 139 11.01 3.58 17.57
N ASP A 140 10.35 4.21 16.60
CA ASP A 140 9.60 5.46 16.79
C ASP A 140 8.08 5.25 16.97
N ALA A 141 7.66 4.01 17.18
CA ALA A 141 6.26 3.60 17.26
C ALA A 141 5.44 3.95 16.01
N TYR A 142 6.06 4.01 14.84
CA TYR A 142 5.49 4.45 13.57
C TYR A 142 4.96 5.89 13.65
N SER A 143 5.74 6.78 14.26
CA SER A 143 5.40 8.19 14.39
C SER A 143 5.30 8.87 13.01
N LEU A 144 4.33 9.78 12.88
CA LEU A 144 4.21 10.65 11.72
C LEU A 144 4.84 12.03 12.01
N GLY A 145 5.69 12.12 13.03
CA GLY A 145 6.32 13.36 13.48
C GLY A 145 5.30 14.47 13.74
N ASP A 146 5.70 15.71 13.46
CA ASP A 146 4.84 16.89 13.65
C ASP A 146 3.70 17.03 12.60
N ILE A 147 3.41 15.98 11.81
CA ILE A 147 2.31 16.01 10.83
C ILE A 147 0.96 15.97 11.54
N LEU A 148 0.87 15.19 12.62
CA LEU A 148 -0.34 15.05 13.44
C LEU A 148 -0.01 15.44 14.87
N GLU A 149 -1.00 15.97 15.59
CA GLU A 149 -0.88 16.16 17.02
C GLU A 149 -0.70 14.80 17.72
N GLU A 150 0.03 14.75 18.84
CA GLU A 150 0.37 13.49 19.55
C GLU A 150 -0.86 12.59 19.81
N HIS A 151 -1.98 13.20 20.21
CA HIS A 151 -3.23 12.48 20.45
C HIS A 151 -3.84 11.89 19.16
N GLN A 152 -3.64 12.54 18.02
CA GLN A 152 -4.09 12.09 16.70
C GLN A 152 -3.19 10.99 16.16
N GLU A 153 -1.89 10.99 16.49
CA GLU A 153 -0.99 9.90 16.09
C GLU A 153 -1.42 8.55 16.68
N GLN A 154 -1.79 8.52 17.96
CA GLN A 154 -2.23 7.27 18.59
C GLN A 154 -3.51 6.73 17.92
N ASP A 155 -4.45 7.63 17.62
CA ASP A 155 -5.69 7.29 16.91
C ASP A 155 -5.40 6.85 15.47
N PHE A 156 -4.45 7.49 14.80
CA PHE A 156 -3.98 7.09 13.47
C PHE A 156 -3.43 5.68 13.50
N ARG A 157 -2.51 5.35 14.43
CA ARG A 157 -1.91 4.01 14.53
C ARG A 157 -2.95 2.91 14.73
N LYS A 158 -3.92 3.14 15.61
CA LYS A 158 -5.03 2.20 15.84
C LYS A 158 -5.86 2.01 14.57
N THR A 159 -6.17 3.11 13.87
CA THR A 159 -6.95 3.09 12.64
C THR A 159 -6.19 2.42 11.50
N ALA A 160 -4.89 2.70 11.34
CA ALA A 160 -4.03 2.11 10.34
C ALA A 160 -3.88 0.60 10.58
N TYR A 161 -3.63 0.18 11.82
CA TYR A 161 -3.63 -1.24 12.18
C TYR A 161 -4.95 -1.92 11.83
N PHE A 162 -6.07 -1.31 12.21
CA PHE A 162 -7.38 -1.85 11.91
C PHE A 162 -7.64 -1.92 10.40
N SER A 163 -7.17 -0.94 9.62
CA SER A 163 -7.25 -0.96 8.15
C SER A 163 -6.50 -2.15 7.53
N MET A 164 -5.36 -2.54 8.12
CA MET A 164 -4.60 -3.72 7.67
C MET A 164 -5.34 -5.02 7.99
N VAL A 165 -5.96 -5.12 9.17
CA VAL A 165 -6.79 -6.29 9.54
C VAL A 165 -7.99 -6.42 8.59
N VAL A 166 -8.69 -5.31 8.30
CA VAL A 166 -9.81 -5.32 7.36
C VAL A 166 -9.35 -5.66 5.94
N ALA A 167 -8.18 -5.18 5.52
CA ALA A 167 -7.60 -5.54 4.24
C ALA A 167 -7.33 -7.05 4.12
N ASP A 168 -6.72 -7.67 5.13
CA ASP A 168 -6.47 -9.12 5.17
C ASP A 168 -7.78 -9.92 5.08
N ILE A 169 -8.84 -9.47 5.77
CA ILE A 169 -10.16 -10.11 5.69
C ILE A 169 -10.72 -10.03 4.27
N LEU A 170 -10.62 -8.88 3.60
CA LEU A 170 -11.10 -8.70 2.23
C LEU A 170 -10.29 -9.53 1.22
N ASP A 171 -8.97 -9.57 1.33
CA ASP A 171 -8.11 -10.38 0.45
C ASP A 171 -8.43 -11.88 0.63
N ARG A 172 -8.60 -12.36 1.86
CA ARG A 172 -9.06 -13.73 2.14
C ARG A 172 -10.48 -13.99 1.65
N LEU A 173 -11.37 -13.01 1.75
CA LEU A 173 -12.74 -13.13 1.24
C LEU A 173 -12.72 -13.35 -0.27
N LEU A 174 -11.87 -12.63 -1.01
CA LEU A 174 -11.67 -12.83 -2.44
C LEU A 174 -11.19 -14.26 -2.74
N TRP A 175 -10.11 -14.71 -2.10
CA TRP A 175 -9.54 -16.05 -2.35
C TRP A 175 -10.46 -17.18 -1.94
N LYS A 176 -11.33 -16.96 -0.94
CA LYS A 176 -12.37 -17.91 -0.53
C LYS A 176 -13.59 -17.91 -1.45
N THR A 177 -13.95 -16.77 -2.03
CA THR A 177 -15.17 -16.65 -2.86
C THR A 177 -14.90 -16.98 -4.32
N ARG A 178 -13.80 -16.50 -4.89
CA ARG A 178 -13.50 -16.58 -6.32
C ARG A 178 -13.40 -18.01 -6.88
N PRO A 179 -12.79 -18.99 -6.18
CA PRO A 179 -12.77 -20.36 -6.69
C PRO A 179 -14.16 -20.98 -6.83
N TYR A 180 -15.18 -20.40 -6.20
CA TYR A 180 -16.56 -20.90 -6.19
C TYR A 180 -17.55 -19.90 -6.79
N GLU A 181 -17.09 -18.93 -7.60
CA GLU A 181 -18.00 -17.94 -8.17
C GLU A 181 -18.96 -18.55 -9.19
N LYS A 182 -20.22 -18.05 -9.22
CA LYS A 182 -21.26 -18.52 -10.15
C LYS A 182 -20.94 -18.22 -11.62
N GLU A 183 -20.38 -17.04 -11.87
CA GLU A 183 -19.95 -16.61 -13.20
C GLU A 183 -18.54 -16.02 -13.10
N PRO A 184 -17.64 -16.35 -14.04
CA PRO A 184 -16.28 -15.84 -14.05
C PRO A 184 -16.21 -14.31 -13.94
N GLY A 185 -15.43 -13.81 -12.97
CA GLY A 185 -15.21 -12.38 -12.74
C GLY A 185 -16.22 -11.70 -11.81
N MET A 186 -17.25 -12.40 -11.33
CA MET A 186 -18.16 -11.85 -10.31
C MET A 186 -17.43 -11.48 -9.03
N ALA A 187 -16.52 -12.35 -8.56
CA ALA A 187 -15.74 -12.11 -7.34
C ALA A 187 -14.80 -10.90 -7.49
N ASP A 188 -14.21 -10.72 -8.67
CA ASP A 188 -13.33 -9.58 -8.99
C ASP A 188 -14.10 -8.26 -9.02
N ALA A 189 -15.27 -8.26 -9.67
CA ALA A 189 -16.15 -7.10 -9.69
C ALA A 189 -16.64 -6.75 -8.28
N PHE A 190 -17.00 -7.76 -7.49
CA PHE A 190 -17.41 -7.62 -6.10
C PHE A 190 -16.29 -7.00 -5.25
N ILE A 191 -15.11 -7.62 -5.20
CA ILE A 191 -14.02 -7.15 -4.32
C ILE A 191 -13.55 -5.75 -4.69
N LYS A 192 -13.55 -5.39 -5.99
CA LYS A 192 -13.20 -4.03 -6.44
C LYS A 192 -14.16 -2.99 -5.88
N ARG A 193 -15.48 -3.28 -5.88
CA ARG A 193 -16.50 -2.39 -5.28
C ARG A 193 -16.38 -2.37 -3.76
N SER A 194 -16.19 -3.53 -3.12
CA SER A 194 -16.06 -3.66 -1.67
C SER A 194 -14.85 -2.91 -1.14
N ARG A 195 -13.69 -3.01 -1.79
CA ARG A 195 -12.47 -2.27 -1.47
C ARG A 195 -12.70 -0.76 -1.53
N ARG A 196 -13.33 -0.26 -2.60
CA ARG A 196 -13.66 1.17 -2.74
C ARG A 196 -14.60 1.62 -1.62
N SER A 197 -15.65 0.86 -1.37
CA SER A 197 -16.63 1.18 -0.32
C SER A 197 -16.01 1.18 1.08
N MET A 198 -15.11 0.23 1.37
CA MET A 198 -14.35 0.23 2.62
C MET A 198 -13.37 1.41 2.70
N ALA A 199 -12.68 1.76 1.62
CA ALA A 199 -11.83 2.94 1.58
C ALA A 199 -12.62 4.21 1.91
N ASP A 200 -13.78 4.42 1.26
CA ASP A 200 -14.68 5.54 1.55
C ASP A 200 -15.13 5.53 3.03
N THR A 201 -15.40 4.35 3.59
CA THR A 201 -15.80 4.19 5.00
C THR A 201 -14.66 4.54 5.96
N PHE A 202 -13.44 4.10 5.69
CA PHE A 202 -12.25 4.47 6.47
C PHE A 202 -11.98 5.97 6.39
N GLU A 203 -12.16 6.59 5.23
CA GLU A 203 -11.97 8.02 5.03
C GLU A 203 -12.96 8.86 5.86
N ILE A 204 -14.23 8.42 5.95
CA ILE A 204 -15.29 9.12 6.70
C ILE A 204 -15.18 8.91 8.22
N TYR A 205 -14.85 7.69 8.66
CA TYR A 205 -14.99 7.26 10.06
C TYR A 205 -13.67 7.02 10.78
N GLY A 206 -12.53 6.91 10.07
CA GLY A 206 -11.22 6.56 10.63
C GLY A 206 -10.79 7.49 11.76
N ARG A 207 -10.56 8.77 11.46
CA ARG A 207 -10.22 9.80 12.46
C ARG A 207 -11.25 9.94 13.60
N LYS A 208 -12.52 9.63 13.33
CA LYS A 208 -13.61 9.71 14.32
C LYS A 208 -13.66 8.49 15.24
N LYS A 209 -12.73 7.52 15.10
CA LYS A 209 -12.76 6.24 15.83
C LYS A 209 -14.07 5.49 15.65
N GLY A 210 -14.70 5.64 14.48
CA GLY A 210 -15.97 5.00 14.14
C GLY A 210 -15.82 3.52 13.79
N PHE A 211 -15.06 2.76 14.58
CA PHE A 211 -14.74 1.35 14.31
C PHE A 211 -16.00 0.48 14.19
N GLN A 212 -17.05 0.80 14.95
CA GLN A 212 -18.34 0.13 14.83
C GLN A 212 -18.96 0.30 13.43
N LYS A 213 -18.89 1.50 12.84
CA LYS A 213 -19.39 1.76 11.47
C LYS A 213 -18.57 1.05 10.41
N ILE A 214 -17.26 1.00 10.60
CA ILE A 214 -16.36 0.25 9.73
C ILE A 214 -16.66 -1.26 9.80
N MET A 215 -16.90 -1.79 11.01
CA MET A 215 -17.30 -3.20 11.21
C MET A 215 -18.66 -3.52 10.62
N GLU A 216 -19.67 -2.66 10.83
CA GLU A 216 -20.99 -2.81 10.22
C GLU A 216 -20.90 -2.91 8.69
N LYS A 217 -20.05 -2.07 8.07
CA LYS A 217 -19.84 -2.13 6.62
C LYS A 217 -19.10 -3.39 6.18
N LEU A 218 -18.10 -3.82 6.94
CA LEU A 218 -17.40 -5.07 6.67
C LEU A 218 -18.35 -6.27 6.75
N GLU A 219 -19.23 -6.32 7.75
CA GLU A 219 -20.23 -7.38 7.90
C GLU A 219 -21.21 -7.42 6.73
N GLU A 220 -21.65 -6.25 6.24
CA GLU A 220 -22.49 -6.14 5.04
C GLU A 220 -21.79 -6.78 3.83
N ILE A 221 -20.52 -6.43 3.60
CA ILE A 221 -19.72 -6.98 2.50
C ILE A 221 -19.55 -8.50 2.66
N VAL A 222 -19.22 -8.99 3.85
CA VAL A 222 -19.08 -10.44 4.10
C VAL A 222 -20.40 -11.17 3.87
N ARG A 223 -21.55 -10.59 4.21
CA ARG A 223 -22.86 -11.17 3.91
C ARG A 223 -23.14 -11.20 2.41
N GLU A 224 -22.84 -10.11 1.69
CA GLU A 224 -23.03 -10.01 0.23
C GLU A 224 -22.22 -11.08 -0.52
N SER A 225 -21.01 -11.39 -0.06
CA SER A 225 -20.14 -12.41 -0.69
C SER A 225 -20.82 -13.78 -0.88
N ARG A 226 -21.77 -14.14 0.00
CA ARG A 226 -22.52 -15.40 -0.09
C ARG A 226 -23.36 -15.50 -1.36
N SER A 227 -23.80 -14.37 -1.91
CA SER A 227 -24.57 -14.32 -3.14
C SER A 227 -23.73 -14.62 -4.39
N ILE A 228 -22.40 -14.51 -4.28
CA ILE A 228 -21.44 -14.75 -5.37
C ILE A 228 -21.09 -16.23 -5.50
N VAL A 229 -21.12 -16.97 -4.38
CA VAL A 229 -20.72 -18.38 -4.31
C VAL A 229 -21.80 -19.30 -4.89
N ASP A 230 -21.41 -20.21 -5.78
CA ASP A 230 -22.19 -21.36 -6.22
C ASP A 230 -22.03 -22.52 -5.23
N PRO A 231 -23.09 -22.87 -4.47
CA PRO A 231 -23.02 -23.94 -3.47
C PRO A 231 -22.91 -25.34 -4.08
N THR A 232 -23.07 -25.50 -5.40
CA THR A 232 -22.96 -26.80 -6.08
C THR A 232 -21.51 -27.19 -6.40
N ILE A 233 -20.59 -26.23 -6.37
CA ILE A 233 -19.16 -26.48 -6.60
C ILE A 233 -18.58 -27.20 -5.37
N PRO A 234 -17.98 -28.40 -5.52
CA PRO A 234 -17.44 -29.14 -4.40
C PRO A 234 -16.21 -28.44 -3.80
N PRO A 235 -15.87 -28.68 -2.52
CA PRO A 235 -14.68 -28.12 -1.90
C PRO A 235 -13.41 -28.39 -2.71
N LYS A 236 -12.59 -27.34 -2.87
CA LYS A 236 -11.32 -27.39 -3.60
C LYS A 236 -10.15 -27.69 -2.66
N PRO A 237 -9.06 -28.29 -3.14
CA PRO A 237 -7.84 -28.46 -2.35
C PRO A 237 -7.33 -27.11 -1.85
N LEU A 238 -7.06 -27.02 -0.55
CA LEU A 238 -6.52 -25.83 0.09
C LEU A 238 -4.99 -25.77 -0.10
N VAL A 239 -4.48 -24.64 -0.57
CA VAL A 239 -3.06 -24.41 -0.83
C VAL A 239 -2.60 -23.16 -0.09
N GLY A 240 -1.70 -23.33 0.87
CA GLY A 240 -1.03 -22.22 1.54
C GLY A 240 0.19 -21.73 0.75
N ILE A 241 0.33 -20.41 0.60
CA ILE A 241 1.50 -19.80 -0.05
C ILE A 241 2.43 -19.21 1.02
N VAL A 242 3.68 -19.68 1.06
CA VAL A 242 4.70 -19.26 2.02
C VAL A 242 5.88 -18.67 1.28
N GLY A 243 6.44 -17.57 1.79
CA GLY A 243 7.55 -16.88 1.17
C GLY A 243 7.64 -15.41 1.55
N GLU A 244 8.35 -14.66 0.73
CA GLU A 244 8.52 -13.21 0.87
C GLU A 244 7.16 -12.50 0.82
N ILE A 245 6.92 -11.56 1.74
CA ILE A 245 5.58 -11.02 1.98
C ILE A 245 5.01 -10.24 0.79
N TYR A 246 5.84 -9.46 0.09
CA TYR A 246 5.43 -8.70 -1.08
C TYR A 246 5.14 -9.64 -2.26
N LEU A 247 5.99 -10.65 -2.48
CA LEU A 247 5.78 -11.67 -3.52
C LEU A 247 4.59 -12.58 -3.25
N ARG A 248 4.08 -12.67 -2.02
CA ARG A 248 2.83 -13.40 -1.78
C ARG A 248 1.60 -12.60 -2.18
N MET A 249 1.62 -11.30 -1.95
CA MET A 249 0.43 -10.46 -2.03
C MET A 249 0.31 -9.68 -3.34
N HIS A 250 1.43 -9.36 -3.98
CA HIS A 250 1.44 -8.51 -5.16
C HIS A 250 1.18 -9.32 -6.45
N GLU A 251 0.01 -9.15 -7.05
CA GLU A 251 -0.50 -9.91 -8.21
C GLU A 251 0.49 -9.96 -9.39
N HIS A 252 1.05 -8.82 -9.82
CA HIS A 252 1.98 -8.83 -10.96
C HIS A 252 3.39 -9.33 -10.61
N ALA A 253 3.94 -8.93 -9.46
CA ALA A 253 5.26 -9.35 -9.02
C ALA A 253 5.36 -10.87 -8.78
N ASN A 254 4.24 -11.52 -8.46
CA ASN A 254 4.15 -12.95 -8.24
C ASN A 254 3.65 -13.74 -9.45
N GLN A 255 3.52 -13.08 -10.61
CA GLN A 255 3.05 -13.69 -11.86
C GLN A 255 1.67 -14.33 -11.72
N GLU A 256 0.80 -13.69 -10.95
CA GLU A 256 -0.58 -14.10 -10.71
C GLU A 256 -0.69 -15.52 -10.14
N VAL A 257 0.25 -15.95 -9.30
CA VAL A 257 0.34 -17.34 -8.81
C VAL A 257 -0.97 -17.85 -8.19
N ILE A 258 -1.71 -16.97 -7.51
CA ILE A 258 -3.02 -17.31 -6.94
C ILE A 258 -4.02 -17.67 -8.06
N ARG A 259 -4.09 -16.88 -9.14
CA ARG A 259 -4.94 -17.15 -10.31
C ARG A 259 -4.56 -18.46 -10.99
N VAL A 260 -3.26 -18.74 -11.10
CA VAL A 260 -2.76 -19.99 -11.67
C VAL A 260 -3.25 -21.18 -10.85
N LEU A 261 -3.15 -21.13 -9.52
CA LEU A 261 -3.62 -22.19 -8.64
C LEU A 261 -5.14 -22.39 -8.75
N GLU A 262 -5.91 -21.30 -8.77
CA GLU A 262 -7.37 -21.34 -8.91
C GLU A 262 -7.82 -21.93 -10.24
N LYS A 263 -7.12 -21.58 -11.33
CA LYS A 263 -7.33 -22.17 -12.67
C LYS A 263 -7.09 -23.69 -12.67
N HIS A 264 -6.18 -24.17 -11.82
CA HIS A 264 -5.92 -25.60 -11.62
C HIS A 264 -6.80 -26.23 -10.53
N GLY A 265 -7.83 -25.53 -10.06
CA GLY A 265 -8.85 -26.08 -9.18
C GLY A 265 -8.53 -26.01 -7.69
N ALA A 266 -7.54 -25.21 -7.27
CA ALA A 266 -7.22 -24.98 -5.86
C ALA A 266 -7.93 -23.76 -5.26
N GLU A 267 -8.00 -23.70 -3.94
CA GLU A 267 -8.34 -22.53 -3.14
C GLU A 267 -7.11 -22.10 -2.32
N VAL A 268 -6.75 -20.82 -2.34
CA VAL A 268 -5.59 -20.30 -1.60
C VAL A 268 -5.99 -19.85 -0.20
N VAL A 269 -5.18 -20.20 0.82
CA VAL A 269 -5.44 -19.92 2.26
C VAL A 269 -4.28 -19.26 2.99
#